data_AF-B7PD87-F1
#
_entry.id   AF-B7PD87-F1
#
_cell.length_a   1.000
_cell.length_b   1.000
_cell.length_c   1.000
_cell.angle_alpha   90.00
_cell.angle_beta   90.00
_cell.angle_gamma   90.00
#
_symmetry.space_group_name_H-M   'P 1'
#
loop_
_entity.id
_entity.type
_entity.pdbx_description
1 polymer ?
#
loop_
_entity_poly.entity_id
_entity_poly.type
_entity_poly.pdbx_seq_one_letter_code
_entity_poly.pdbx_strand_id
1 'polypeptide(L)'
;MITPTDEWNSEFLAQSLSDCLSPHDLNLNLYNFDKVDASNCPYVLTSPRSLEACANQGPVELLPKLLDEFRDELPQSTPLEEIKRRYKQYELARTNEDQCASITTLEDSTTVTPCEDASSTRGADSQDTTDLSSATTTTRGEGDSSGDEGGTLATSGVGASSAKRKKGSGTRPTSKSTPTSPFRRPSQLVPIPTTSPLLKLVDNPKAKTKLPIKDMKLLELMLRRREQEDREAEERRLAHRAWDLEREQRAKSNKAAGGAPLRHTGSLRNQTDKRWRRSQPMTSSNSCELLDSGSCSSSKTPEEKMPSQVFSHLAEMKQCLEQASQRQLQHSKQKLRELQHEQEELQRQRHMEMERAYRRQLEDRIRQKEALFAERKRQRSAEKESVLRKSAEELEEKLEQVRLNQREMDSALDMWRERVADYQEAANLRARQRAQEALEFKKRIAQHERLLRQAEHQRNMHRVEMEESIRLQSMMERLREKEDKSRLHAQEKQLFIDQVRWLAPHGLRVAAES
;
A
#
# COMPACT_ATOMS: atom_id res chain seq x y z
N MET A 1 -8.22 70.61 51.48
CA MET A 1 -6.80 70.76 51.09
C MET A 1 -6.43 69.58 50.20
N ILE A 2 -5.54 69.77 49.23
CA ILE A 2 -4.48 68.83 48.75
C ILE A 2 -4.86 67.34 48.56
N THR A 3 -4.75 66.67 47.40
CA THR A 3 -4.52 67.00 45.97
C THR A 3 -4.89 65.74 45.14
N PRO A 4 -5.30 65.83 43.87
CA PRO A 4 -5.57 64.66 43.01
C PRO A 4 -4.40 64.35 42.05
N THR A 5 -3.73 63.21 42.24
CA THR A 5 -2.67 62.63 41.39
C THR A 5 -2.45 61.15 41.78
N ASP A 6 -2.29 60.14 40.93
CA ASP A 6 -2.51 59.98 39.48
C ASP A 6 -2.67 58.47 39.15
N GLU A 7 -3.46 58.10 38.14
CA GLU A 7 -3.73 56.69 37.77
C GLU A 7 -3.40 56.33 36.29
N TRP A 8 -2.68 57.19 35.57
CA TRP A 8 -2.39 57.03 34.13
C TRP A 8 -0.96 56.56 33.83
N ASN A 9 -0.53 55.42 34.38
CA ASN A 9 0.84 54.88 34.12
C ASN A 9 0.98 53.34 34.17
N SER A 10 -0.11 52.57 34.11
CA SER A 10 -0.03 51.09 34.21
C SER A 10 0.10 50.36 32.86
N GLU A 11 -0.41 50.93 31.75
CA GLU A 11 -0.42 50.23 30.45
C GLU A 11 0.87 50.46 29.62
N PHE A 12 1.60 51.54 29.85
CA PHE A 12 2.73 51.92 28.98
C PHE A 12 4.04 51.16 29.26
N LEU A 13 4.13 50.43 30.38
CA LEU A 13 5.31 49.60 30.72
C LEU A 13 5.21 48.16 30.19
N ALA A 14 4.11 47.78 29.53
CA ALA A 14 3.93 46.46 28.93
C ALA A 14 4.56 46.28 27.53
N GLN A 15 5.20 47.32 26.97
CA GLN A 15 5.64 47.36 25.56
C GLN A 15 7.15 47.60 25.35
N SER A 16 7.98 47.63 26.41
CA SER A 16 9.42 47.92 26.31
C SER A 16 10.33 46.79 26.84
N LEU A 17 9.89 45.54 26.75
CA LEU A 17 10.68 44.33 27.12
C LEU A 17 10.64 43.24 26.03
N SER A 18 10.25 43.59 24.80
CA SER A 18 10.23 42.69 23.64
C SER A 18 11.56 42.66 22.86
N ASP A 19 12.60 43.37 23.33
CA ASP A 19 13.90 43.44 22.67
C ASP A 19 14.80 42.23 23.04
N CYS A 20 15.42 41.66 22.00
CA CYS A 20 16.66 40.87 22.08
C CYS A 20 16.64 39.46 22.72
N LEU A 21 15.56 38.69 22.57
CA LEU A 21 15.73 37.25 22.32
C LEU A 21 15.91 37.04 20.82
N SER A 22 16.85 36.17 20.41
CA SER A 22 17.13 36.00 18.98
C SER A 22 16.06 35.12 18.31
N PRO A 23 15.83 35.25 16.99
CA PRO A 23 14.92 34.36 16.26
C PRO A 23 15.30 32.86 16.33
N HIS A 24 16.49 32.52 16.82
CA HIS A 24 16.96 31.13 16.97
C HIS A 24 16.62 30.49 18.33
N ASP A 25 16.17 31.27 19.33
CA ASP A 25 15.91 30.77 20.69
C ASP A 25 14.45 30.31 20.92
N LEU A 26 13.56 30.57 19.97
CA LEU A 26 12.12 30.24 20.04
C LEU A 26 11.85 28.76 19.68
N ASN A 27 11.94 27.88 20.68
CA ASN A 27 11.63 26.45 20.54
C ASN A 27 10.11 26.18 20.33
N LEU A 28 9.68 26.27 19.07
CA LEU A 28 8.31 26.07 18.61
C LEU A 28 7.87 24.60 18.72
N ASN A 29 6.87 24.37 19.57
CA ASN A 29 6.30 23.05 19.86
C ASN A 29 4.78 23.05 19.66
N LEU A 30 4.19 21.87 19.52
CA LEU A 30 2.75 21.61 19.29
C LEU A 30 1.78 22.41 20.20
N TYR A 31 2.23 22.81 21.39
CA TYR A 31 1.43 23.51 22.40
C TYR A 31 1.76 25.01 22.54
N ASN A 32 2.64 25.54 21.68
CA ASN A 32 3.11 26.94 21.71
C ASN A 32 2.64 27.78 20.51
N PHE A 33 1.97 27.20 19.51
CA PHE A 33 1.66 27.89 18.24
C PHE A 33 0.65 29.03 18.36
N ASP A 34 -0.25 28.99 19.35
CA ASP A 34 -1.26 30.03 19.60
C ASP A 34 -0.69 31.26 20.34
N LYS A 35 0.62 31.33 20.59
CA LYS A 35 1.28 32.47 21.23
C LYS A 35 1.56 33.58 20.22
N VAL A 36 1.40 34.84 20.64
CA VAL A 36 1.66 36.02 19.80
C VAL A 36 3.12 36.05 19.32
N ASP A 37 4.06 35.59 20.14
CA ASP A 37 5.49 35.50 19.79
C ASP A 37 5.76 34.55 18.60
N ALA A 38 4.85 33.60 18.34
CA ALA A 38 4.96 32.65 17.24
C ALA A 38 4.40 33.20 15.91
N SER A 39 3.51 34.20 15.93
CA SER A 39 2.75 34.60 14.73
C SER A 39 3.61 35.26 13.63
N ASN A 40 4.81 35.71 13.97
CA ASN A 40 5.77 36.33 13.04
C ASN A 40 6.92 35.37 12.66
N CYS A 41 6.87 34.10 13.06
CA CYS A 41 7.92 33.14 12.71
C CYS A 41 7.80 32.72 11.23
N PRO A 42 8.84 32.83 10.39
CA PRO A 42 8.76 32.55 8.96
C PRO A 42 8.73 31.04 8.62
N TYR A 43 8.89 30.15 9.60
CA TYR A 43 9.01 28.71 9.37
C TYR A 43 7.63 28.03 9.38
N VAL A 44 7.24 27.48 8.22
CA VAL A 44 6.03 26.67 8.08
C VAL A 44 6.21 25.34 8.79
N LEU A 45 5.27 25.01 9.67
CA LEU A 45 5.29 23.81 10.50
C LEU A 45 5.00 22.57 9.66
N THR A 46 6.05 21.85 9.29
CA THR A 46 5.98 20.46 8.88
C THR A 46 5.56 19.58 10.08
N SER A 47 5.16 18.33 9.84
CA SER A 47 4.59 17.48 10.89
C SER A 47 5.56 17.23 12.06
N PRO A 48 5.12 16.81 13.26
CA PRO A 48 6.03 16.46 14.36
C PRO A 48 7.11 15.45 13.96
N ARG A 49 6.74 14.48 13.11
CA ARG A 49 7.64 13.46 12.54
C ARG A 49 8.66 14.04 11.54
N SER A 50 8.32 15.17 10.93
CA SER A 50 9.21 15.96 10.06
C SER A 50 10.18 16.82 10.89
N LEU A 51 9.73 17.36 12.02
CA LEU A 51 10.60 18.09 12.96
C LEU A 51 11.66 17.16 13.58
N GLU A 52 11.30 15.91 13.95
CA GLU A 52 12.28 14.90 14.38
C GLU A 52 13.33 14.59 13.29
N ALA A 53 12.92 14.53 12.02
CA ALA A 53 13.85 14.32 10.91
C ALA A 53 14.80 15.52 10.71
N CYS A 54 14.26 16.75 10.71
CA CYS A 54 15.05 17.97 10.55
C CYS A 54 15.96 18.28 11.76
N ALA A 55 15.61 17.84 12.98
CA ALA A 55 16.43 18.05 14.18
C ALA A 55 17.86 17.49 14.06
N ASN A 56 18.05 16.45 13.24
CA ASN A 56 19.36 15.83 12.99
C ASN A 56 20.15 16.45 11.82
N GLN A 57 19.54 17.34 11.03
CA GLN A 57 20.14 17.89 9.79
C GLN A 57 20.14 19.43 9.76
N GLY A 58 19.41 20.09 10.66
CA GLY A 58 19.22 21.54 10.68
C GLY A 58 18.13 22.02 9.70
N PRO A 59 17.84 23.34 9.67
CA PRO A 59 16.88 23.92 8.74
C PRO A 59 17.45 23.94 7.32
N VAL A 60 17.07 22.97 6.49
CA VAL A 60 17.44 22.92 5.08
C VAL A 60 16.67 24.01 4.30
N GLU A 61 17.41 24.88 3.61
CA GLU A 61 16.83 25.89 2.71
C GLU A 61 16.32 25.25 1.41
N LEU A 62 15.13 24.65 1.48
CA LEU A 62 14.42 24.04 0.34
C LEU A 62 13.93 25.05 -0.71
N LEU A 63 14.01 26.36 -0.43
CA LEU A 63 13.61 27.42 -1.36
C LEU A 63 14.64 27.55 -2.50
N PRO A 64 14.22 27.61 -3.77
CA PRO A 64 15.13 27.78 -4.89
C PRO A 64 15.71 29.20 -4.90
N LYS A 65 16.94 29.36 -4.39
CA LYS A 65 17.71 30.60 -4.50
C LYS A 65 17.95 30.97 -5.97
N LEU A 66 17.99 32.27 -6.26
CA LEU A 66 18.33 32.82 -7.57
C LEU A 66 19.85 32.95 -7.75
N LEU A 67 20.31 32.93 -8.99
CA LEU A 67 21.74 33.05 -9.31
C LEU A 67 22.34 34.40 -8.87
N ASP A 68 21.53 35.46 -8.81
CA ASP A 68 21.95 36.77 -8.31
C ASP A 68 22.07 36.82 -6.78
N GLU A 69 21.25 36.08 -6.03
CA GLU A 69 21.41 35.91 -4.58
C GLU A 69 22.74 35.20 -4.27
N PHE A 70 23.04 34.13 -5.01
CA PHE A 70 24.35 33.45 -4.99
C PHE A 70 25.54 34.34 -5.39
N ARG A 71 25.30 35.44 -6.12
CA ARG A 71 26.34 36.40 -6.50
C ARG A 71 26.60 37.41 -5.39
N ASP A 72 25.56 37.77 -4.64
CA ASP A 72 25.63 38.77 -3.57
C ASP A 72 26.01 38.14 -2.21
N GLU A 73 25.78 36.83 -2.01
CA GLU A 73 26.35 36.04 -0.89
C GLU A 73 27.88 35.83 -0.99
N LEU A 74 28.48 35.94 -2.18
CA LEU A 74 29.89 35.66 -2.42
C LEU A 74 30.73 36.96 -2.55
N PRO A 75 32.03 36.94 -2.17
CA PRO A 75 32.89 38.10 -2.36
C PRO A 75 32.91 38.57 -3.81
N GLN A 76 32.80 39.88 -4.05
CA GLN A 76 32.75 40.49 -5.39
C GLN A 76 33.97 40.22 -6.28
N SER A 77 35.06 39.70 -5.71
CA SER A 77 36.25 39.22 -6.43
C SER A 77 36.11 37.80 -7.01
N THR A 78 35.02 37.08 -6.71
CA THR A 78 34.79 35.73 -7.25
C THR A 78 34.37 35.80 -8.72
N PRO A 79 35.03 35.02 -9.63
CA PRO A 79 34.69 35.06 -11.05
C PRO A 79 33.33 34.40 -11.29
N LEU A 80 32.53 34.97 -12.20
CA LEU A 80 31.15 34.54 -12.49
C LEU A 80 30.99 33.03 -12.77
N GLU A 81 32.01 32.38 -13.34
CA GLU A 81 31.96 30.93 -13.64
C GLU A 81 32.13 30.06 -12.38
N GLU A 82 32.78 30.56 -11.33
CA GLU A 82 32.81 29.92 -10.00
C GLU A 82 31.44 30.04 -9.31
N ILE A 83 30.78 31.19 -9.43
CA ILE A 83 29.44 31.43 -8.89
C ILE A 83 28.44 30.46 -9.54
N LYS A 84 28.44 30.35 -10.88
CA LYS A 84 27.66 29.34 -11.62
C LYS A 84 28.00 27.90 -11.25
N ARG A 85 29.28 27.60 -10.93
CA ARG A 85 29.71 26.25 -10.51
C ARG A 85 29.09 25.88 -9.16
N ARG A 86 29.14 26.80 -8.19
CA ARG A 86 28.53 26.62 -6.85
C ARG A 86 27.00 26.53 -6.94
N TYR A 87 26.35 27.42 -7.69
CA TYR A 87 24.91 27.37 -7.95
C TYR A 87 24.47 26.00 -8.50
N LYS A 88 25.20 25.45 -9.49
CA LYS A 88 24.92 24.11 -10.03
C LYS A 88 25.14 22.99 -9.01
N GLN A 89 26.10 23.12 -8.10
CA GLN A 89 26.33 22.16 -7.03
C GLN A 89 25.21 22.20 -5.98
N TYR A 90 24.69 23.39 -5.65
CA TYR A 90 23.53 23.58 -4.78
C TYR A 90 22.23 23.02 -5.39
N GLU A 91 21.92 23.34 -6.65
CA GLU A 91 20.77 22.74 -7.37
C GLU A 91 20.86 21.21 -7.43
N LEU A 92 22.05 20.66 -7.68
CA LEU A 92 22.27 19.21 -7.65
C LEU A 92 22.06 18.62 -6.25
N ALA A 93 22.54 19.28 -5.19
CA ALA A 93 22.32 18.85 -3.82
C ALA A 93 20.81 18.79 -3.49
N ARG A 94 20.07 19.88 -3.72
CA ARG A 94 18.61 19.91 -3.47
C ARG A 94 17.89 18.81 -4.27
N THR A 95 18.16 18.68 -5.58
CA THR A 95 17.49 17.65 -6.40
C THR A 95 17.84 16.20 -6.03
N ASN A 96 18.96 15.95 -5.34
CA ASN A 96 19.29 14.64 -4.77
C ASN A 96 18.56 14.42 -3.43
N GLU A 97 18.47 15.45 -2.58
CA GLU A 97 17.72 15.42 -1.32
C GLU A 97 16.21 15.26 -1.58
N ASP A 98 15.64 16.00 -2.55
CA ASP A 98 14.28 15.84 -3.06
C ASP A 98 13.99 14.39 -3.48
N GLN A 99 14.95 13.74 -4.17
CA GLN A 99 14.82 12.33 -4.59
C GLN A 99 14.89 11.36 -3.40
N CYS A 100 15.87 11.52 -2.49
CA CYS A 100 15.97 10.69 -1.28
C CYS A 100 14.75 10.83 -0.35
N ALA A 101 14.19 12.03 -0.22
CA ALA A 101 12.95 12.28 0.51
C ALA A 101 11.74 11.59 -0.17
N SER A 102 11.67 11.61 -1.51
CA SER A 102 10.59 10.93 -2.24
C SER A 102 10.58 9.41 -2.03
N ILE A 103 11.76 8.79 -1.88
CA ILE A 103 11.92 7.34 -1.71
C ILE A 103 11.54 6.90 -0.28
N THR A 104 11.98 7.64 0.74
CA THR A 104 11.74 7.27 2.15
C THR A 104 10.29 7.35 2.60
N THR A 105 9.42 8.08 1.89
CA THR A 105 7.97 8.16 2.23
C THR A 105 7.16 6.90 1.92
N LEU A 106 7.73 5.88 1.27
CA LEU A 106 7.02 4.67 0.84
C LEU A 106 7.49 3.35 1.46
N GLU A 107 8.69 3.28 2.04
CA GLU A 107 9.28 1.99 2.48
C GLU A 107 9.49 1.85 3.99
N ASP A 108 9.36 2.93 4.78
CA ASP A 108 9.71 2.89 6.21
C ASP A 108 8.59 2.35 7.13
N SER A 109 8.43 1.03 7.09
CA SER A 109 7.82 0.24 8.17
C SER A 109 8.39 -1.18 8.19
N THR A 110 8.98 -1.56 9.33
CA THR A 110 9.58 -2.87 9.65
C THR A 110 10.87 -3.27 8.93
N THR A 111 11.99 -2.68 9.38
CA THR A 111 13.30 -3.39 9.40
C THR A 111 13.95 -3.20 10.78
N VAL A 112 14.17 -4.28 11.51
CA VAL A 112 14.88 -4.25 12.81
C VAL A 112 16.33 -4.68 12.58
N THR A 113 17.28 -3.82 12.95
CA THR A 113 18.72 -4.08 12.81
C THR A 113 19.20 -5.11 13.84
N PRO A 114 19.85 -6.21 13.44
CA PRO A 114 20.60 -7.05 14.36
C PRO A 114 21.94 -6.39 14.69
N CYS A 115 22.33 -6.34 15.97
CA CYS A 115 23.69 -6.01 16.36
C CYS A 115 24.61 -7.23 16.15
N GLU A 116 25.71 -7.07 15.43
CA GLU A 116 26.81 -8.04 15.43
C GLU A 116 27.82 -7.67 16.53
N ASP A 117 27.79 -8.40 17.65
CA ASP A 117 28.88 -8.38 18.62
C ASP A 117 29.94 -9.43 18.24
N ALA A 118 31.17 -8.97 18.03
CA ALA A 118 32.33 -9.81 17.74
C ALA A 118 33.35 -9.77 18.89
N SER A 119 34.12 -10.85 19.04
CA SER A 119 35.20 -11.10 20.01
C SER A 119 34.76 -11.60 21.42
N SER A 120 35.55 -12.40 22.16
CA SER A 120 36.61 -13.36 21.76
C SER A 120 37.02 -14.29 22.91
N THR A 121 37.38 -15.55 22.58
CA THR A 121 38.35 -16.45 23.28
C THR A 121 38.21 -16.84 24.77
N ARG A 122 38.18 -18.18 24.98
CA ARG A 122 38.76 -18.95 26.13
C ARG A 122 38.13 -18.73 27.53
N GLY A 123 37.97 -19.73 28.40
CA GLY A 123 38.28 -21.17 28.34
C GLY A 123 38.69 -21.72 29.72
N ALA A 124 38.49 -23.02 29.95
CA ALA A 124 38.92 -23.84 31.09
C ALA A 124 38.20 -23.71 32.46
N ASP A 125 37.59 -24.84 32.86
CA ASP A 125 37.62 -25.54 34.15
C ASP A 125 37.08 -24.99 35.51
N SER A 126 36.64 -26.00 36.28
CA SER A 126 36.66 -26.14 37.75
C SER A 126 35.44 -25.74 38.61
N GLN A 127 34.76 -26.81 39.07
CA GLN A 127 34.31 -27.09 40.45
C GLN A 127 33.51 -26.06 41.28
N ASP A 128 32.25 -26.45 41.55
CA ASP A 128 31.73 -26.74 42.91
C ASP A 128 31.87 -25.70 44.04
N THR A 129 30.75 -25.13 44.51
CA THR A 129 30.38 -25.15 45.95
C THR A 129 28.95 -24.67 46.25
N THR A 130 28.24 -25.51 47.02
CA THR A 130 27.22 -25.25 48.08
C THR A 130 26.66 -23.84 48.39
N ASP A 131 25.33 -23.83 48.59
CA ASP A 131 24.59 -23.29 49.77
C ASP A 131 24.04 -21.85 49.91
N LEU A 132 22.70 -21.82 50.07
CA LEU A 132 21.90 -21.22 51.16
C LEU A 132 21.64 -19.70 51.30
N SER A 133 20.33 -19.38 51.26
CA SER A 133 19.56 -18.61 52.26
C SER A 133 19.30 -17.08 52.14
N SER A 134 18.00 -16.77 51.96
CA SER A 134 17.17 -15.89 52.82
C SER A 134 17.05 -14.36 52.59
N ALA A 135 15.96 -13.84 53.17
CA ALA A 135 15.52 -12.43 53.33
C ALA A 135 15.15 -11.65 52.04
N THR A 136 13.89 -11.41 51.68
CA THR A 136 12.81 -10.60 52.31
C THR A 136 13.03 -9.07 52.31
N THR A 137 12.33 -8.36 51.41
CA THR A 137 11.87 -6.99 51.67
C THR A 137 10.51 -6.70 51.03
N THR A 138 9.59 -6.28 51.88
CA THR A 138 8.24 -5.78 51.62
C THR A 138 8.22 -4.45 50.87
N THR A 139 7.27 -4.29 49.94
CA THR A 139 6.56 -3.01 49.73
C THR A 139 5.07 -3.26 49.53
N ARG A 140 4.23 -2.61 50.35
CA ARG A 140 2.78 -2.51 50.17
C ARG A 140 2.48 -1.12 49.59
N GLY A 141 1.75 -1.06 48.48
CA GLY A 141 1.14 0.17 47.99
C GLY A 141 -0.34 0.16 48.30
N GLU A 142 -0.75 0.82 49.38
CA GLU A 142 -2.15 1.12 49.66
C GLU A 142 -2.46 2.52 49.09
N GLY A 143 -3.46 2.60 48.22
CA GLY A 143 -3.82 3.82 47.48
C GLY A 143 -5.30 4.12 47.63
N ASP A 144 -5.65 4.83 48.71
CA ASP A 144 -6.98 5.38 48.93
C ASP A 144 -7.21 6.63 48.09
N SER A 145 -8.44 6.83 47.61
CA SER A 145 -8.91 8.05 46.95
C SER A 145 -10.44 8.04 46.90
N SER A 146 -11.06 9.15 47.31
CA SER A 146 -12.50 9.30 47.51
C SER A 146 -12.98 10.71 47.10
N GLY A 147 -14.28 10.83 46.83
CA GLY A 147 -14.91 12.05 46.30
C GLY A 147 -14.77 12.19 44.76
N ASP A 148 -15.64 12.93 44.06
CA ASP A 148 -16.94 13.49 44.46
C ASP A 148 -17.81 13.67 43.18
N GLU A 149 -18.77 14.60 43.18
CA GLU A 149 -19.63 15.06 42.08
C GLU A 149 -20.79 14.10 41.65
N GLY A 150 -22.04 14.56 41.49
CA GLY A 150 -22.56 15.91 41.76
C GLY A 150 -23.87 16.28 41.02
N GLY A 151 -25.02 15.70 41.40
CA GLY A 151 -26.34 16.03 40.80
C GLY A 151 -26.50 15.64 39.31
N THR A 152 -27.61 15.82 38.58
CA THR A 152 -29.02 16.24 38.81
C THR A 152 -29.91 15.55 37.71
N LEU A 153 -31.22 15.74 37.43
CA LEU A 153 -32.36 16.52 37.96
C LEU A 153 -33.68 15.88 37.42
N ALA A 154 -34.76 15.82 38.23
CA ALA A 154 -36.18 15.70 37.80
C ALA A 154 -36.63 14.38 37.07
N THR A 155 -37.94 14.04 36.89
CA THR A 155 -39.21 14.69 37.28
C THR A 155 -40.35 13.65 37.50
N SER A 156 -41.32 13.96 38.38
CA SER A 156 -42.76 13.59 38.36
C SER A 156 -43.26 12.18 37.97
N GLY A 157 -44.13 11.58 38.79
CA GLY A 157 -44.85 10.35 38.41
C GLY A 157 -45.90 9.82 39.41
N VAL A 158 -46.76 10.67 39.99
CA VAL A 158 -47.78 10.22 40.96
C VAL A 158 -48.97 9.55 40.23
N GLY A 159 -49.27 8.30 40.56
CA GLY A 159 -50.43 7.57 40.02
C GLY A 159 -50.77 6.34 40.86
N ALA A 160 -51.87 6.41 41.62
CA ALA A 160 -52.21 5.40 42.63
C ALA A 160 -53.40 4.49 42.25
N SER A 161 -53.49 3.36 42.97
CA SER A 161 -54.70 2.58 43.29
C SER A 161 -55.20 1.48 42.33
N SER A 162 -56.17 0.72 42.86
CA SER A 162 -56.97 -0.34 42.23
C SER A 162 -56.30 -1.71 41.99
N ALA A 163 -56.42 -2.58 42.99
CA ALA A 163 -56.11 -4.00 42.87
C ALA A 163 -57.25 -4.78 42.17
N LYS A 164 -56.91 -5.80 41.37
CA LYS A 164 -57.82 -6.92 41.08
C LYS A 164 -57.08 -8.23 40.84
N ARG A 165 -57.28 -9.18 41.76
CA ARG A 165 -56.76 -10.56 41.66
C ARG A 165 -57.65 -11.34 40.68
N LYS A 166 -57.08 -12.12 39.76
CA LYS A 166 -57.74 -13.31 39.20
C LYS A 166 -56.73 -14.43 38.94
N LYS A 167 -57.07 -15.64 39.41
CA LYS A 167 -56.38 -16.89 39.08
C LYS A 167 -56.90 -17.43 37.73
N GLY A 168 -56.09 -18.27 37.10
CA GLY A 168 -56.43 -19.04 35.89
C GLY A 168 -55.51 -18.65 34.73
N SER A 169 -55.00 -19.58 33.91
CA SER A 169 -55.00 -21.04 34.00
C SER A 169 -53.76 -21.55 33.26
N GLY A 170 -53.26 -22.75 33.56
CA GLY A 170 -51.97 -23.20 33.06
C GLY A 170 -51.96 -23.53 31.56
N THR A 171 -51.16 -22.81 30.78
CA THR A 171 -50.65 -23.28 29.48
C THR A 171 -49.15 -23.57 29.61
N ARG A 172 -48.75 -24.81 29.28
CA ARG A 172 -47.35 -25.25 29.34
C ARG A 172 -46.53 -24.46 28.31
N PRO A 173 -45.36 -23.88 28.65
CA PRO A 173 -44.39 -23.52 27.63
C PRO A 173 -43.88 -24.81 26.98
N THR A 174 -44.28 -25.09 25.75
CA THR A 174 -43.74 -26.21 24.98
C THR A 174 -42.29 -25.92 24.61
N SER A 175 -41.43 -26.93 24.75
CA SER A 175 -39.98 -26.80 24.54
C SER A 175 -39.66 -26.42 23.10
N LYS A 176 -39.51 -25.11 22.83
CA LYS A 176 -38.93 -24.65 21.56
C LYS A 176 -37.42 -24.91 21.60
N SER A 177 -37.00 -25.83 20.74
CA SER A 177 -35.61 -26.26 20.59
C SER A 177 -34.65 -25.09 20.41
N THR A 178 -33.48 -25.21 21.04
CA THR A 178 -32.30 -24.41 20.70
C THR A 178 -32.08 -24.40 19.19
N PRO A 179 -31.90 -23.24 18.53
CA PRO A 179 -31.41 -23.22 17.16
C PRO A 179 -29.98 -23.80 17.15
N THR A 180 -29.80 -24.90 16.44
CA THR A 180 -28.50 -25.58 16.33
C THR A 180 -27.46 -24.65 15.69
N SER A 181 -26.22 -24.71 16.18
CA SER A 181 -25.08 -23.97 15.62
C SER A 181 -25.00 -24.12 14.08
N PRO A 182 -24.77 -23.03 13.32
CA PRO A 182 -24.51 -23.12 11.89
C PRO A 182 -23.12 -23.71 11.58
N PHE A 183 -22.21 -23.77 12.56
CA PHE A 183 -20.86 -24.30 12.39
C PHE A 183 -20.77 -25.79 12.76
N ARG A 184 -20.93 -26.66 11.75
CA ARG A 184 -20.01 -27.78 11.39
C ARG A 184 -20.63 -28.71 10.34
N ARG A 185 -20.08 -28.66 9.12
CA ARG A 185 -19.75 -29.84 8.27
C ARG A 185 -18.98 -29.38 7.02
N PRO A 186 -17.70 -29.74 6.86
CA PRO A 186 -17.04 -29.63 5.56
C PRO A 186 -17.47 -30.81 4.68
N SER A 187 -17.99 -30.54 3.49
CA SER A 187 -18.24 -31.57 2.47
C SER A 187 -18.25 -30.97 1.08
N GLN A 188 -17.30 -31.43 0.26
CA GLN A 188 -17.27 -31.39 -1.20
C GLN A 188 -17.33 -29.99 -1.83
N LEU A 189 -16.15 -29.51 -2.25
CA LEU A 189 -15.95 -28.30 -3.05
C LEU A 189 -16.51 -28.49 -4.47
N VAL A 190 -17.82 -28.32 -4.63
CA VAL A 190 -18.42 -28.04 -5.94
C VAL A 190 -18.00 -26.62 -6.34
N PRO A 191 -17.51 -26.38 -7.58
CA PRO A 191 -17.16 -25.03 -8.02
C PRO A 191 -18.37 -24.11 -7.98
N ILE A 192 -18.39 -23.16 -7.04
CA ILE A 192 -19.43 -22.14 -6.96
C ILE A 192 -19.19 -21.17 -8.14
N PRO A 193 -20.13 -21.04 -9.10
CA PRO A 193 -19.97 -20.07 -10.18
C PRO A 193 -19.95 -18.65 -9.58
N THR A 194 -18.99 -17.84 -10.02
CA THR A 194 -18.63 -16.53 -9.42
C THR A 194 -19.64 -15.40 -9.67
N THR A 195 -20.92 -15.73 -9.77
CA THR A 195 -22.04 -14.78 -9.73
C THR A 195 -22.11 -14.15 -8.33
N SER A 196 -21.73 -12.88 -8.21
CA SER A 196 -21.57 -12.25 -6.89
C SER A 196 -22.90 -12.19 -6.11
N PRO A 197 -22.89 -12.42 -4.78
CA PRO A 197 -24.11 -12.42 -3.98
C PRO A 197 -24.79 -11.03 -3.91
N LEU A 198 -24.07 -9.95 -4.24
CA LEU A 198 -24.59 -8.58 -4.32
C LEU A 198 -25.73 -8.45 -5.36
N LEU A 199 -25.60 -9.08 -6.54
CA LEU A 199 -26.60 -8.97 -7.61
C LEU A 199 -27.98 -9.47 -7.14
N LYS A 200 -28.01 -10.58 -6.41
CA LYS A 200 -29.25 -11.19 -5.87
C LYS A 200 -29.96 -10.32 -4.83
N LEU A 201 -29.34 -9.24 -4.35
CA LEU A 201 -29.95 -8.23 -3.48
C LEU A 201 -30.62 -7.09 -4.26
N VAL A 202 -30.21 -6.86 -5.52
CA VAL A 202 -30.74 -5.77 -6.36
C VAL A 202 -32.15 -6.09 -6.87
N ASP A 203 -32.39 -7.34 -7.26
CA ASP A 203 -33.66 -7.79 -7.87
C ASP A 203 -34.83 -7.90 -6.88
N ASN A 204 -34.57 -7.83 -5.57
CA ASN A 204 -35.58 -8.11 -4.54
C ASN A 204 -35.98 -6.84 -3.78
N PRO A 205 -36.96 -6.04 -4.27
CA PRO A 205 -37.31 -4.75 -3.68
C PRO A 205 -37.81 -4.84 -2.23
N LYS A 206 -38.32 -6.00 -1.81
CA LYS A 206 -38.78 -6.26 -0.44
C LYS A 206 -37.64 -6.46 0.58
N ALA A 207 -36.39 -6.62 0.13
CA ALA A 207 -35.21 -6.69 0.99
C ALA A 207 -34.65 -5.31 1.35
N LYS A 208 -34.75 -4.34 0.43
CA LYS A 208 -34.12 -3.02 0.54
C LYS A 208 -34.66 -2.17 1.69
N THR A 209 -35.90 -2.40 2.13
CA THR A 209 -36.60 -1.62 3.17
C THR A 209 -36.22 -1.96 4.61
N LYS A 210 -35.27 -2.88 4.85
CA LYS A 210 -34.86 -3.33 6.19
C LYS A 210 -33.44 -2.92 6.61
N LEU A 211 -32.69 -2.28 5.72
CA LEU A 211 -31.33 -1.80 6.03
C LEU A 211 -31.38 -0.36 6.60
N PRO A 212 -30.49 -0.02 7.56
CA PRO A 212 -30.27 1.37 7.97
C PRO A 212 -29.95 2.29 6.79
N ILE A 213 -30.35 3.56 6.89
CA ILE A 213 -30.18 4.56 5.81
C ILE A 213 -28.69 4.75 5.42
N LYS A 214 -27.77 4.60 6.38
CA LYS A 214 -26.32 4.63 6.12
C LYS A 214 -25.89 3.47 5.23
N ASP A 215 -26.31 2.25 5.57
CA ASP A 215 -25.95 1.02 4.89
C ASP A 215 -26.58 0.96 3.48
N MET A 216 -27.79 1.52 3.32
CA MET A 216 -28.43 1.68 2.01
C MET A 216 -27.62 2.61 1.09
N LYS A 217 -27.11 3.75 1.60
CA LYS A 217 -26.21 4.65 0.85
C LYS A 217 -24.85 4.00 0.55
N LEU A 218 -24.32 3.20 1.48
CA LEU A 218 -23.08 2.45 1.25
C LEU A 218 -23.26 1.39 0.15
N LEU A 219 -24.37 0.67 0.16
CA LEU A 219 -24.72 -0.31 -0.88
C LEU A 219 -24.91 0.37 -2.25
N GLU A 220 -25.57 1.53 -2.31
CA GLU A 220 -25.69 2.36 -3.51
C GLU A 220 -24.31 2.77 -4.06
N LEU A 221 -23.41 3.23 -3.19
CA LEU A 221 -22.05 3.61 -3.57
C LEU A 221 -21.20 2.42 -4.04
N MET A 222 -21.33 1.25 -3.40
CA MET A 222 -20.68 0.01 -3.83
C MET A 222 -21.20 -0.50 -5.19
N LEU A 223 -22.50 -0.40 -5.44
CA LEU A 223 -23.10 -0.75 -6.73
C LEU A 223 -22.62 0.20 -7.83
N ARG A 224 -22.69 1.51 -7.60
CA ARG A 224 -22.23 2.54 -8.55
C ARG A 224 -20.74 2.43 -8.86
N ARG A 225 -19.91 2.03 -7.89
CA ARG A 225 -18.48 1.73 -8.10
C ARG A 225 -18.29 0.49 -8.97
N ARG A 226 -19.01 -0.61 -8.69
CA ARG A 226 -18.97 -1.83 -9.52
C ARG A 226 -19.41 -1.57 -10.95
N GLU A 227 -20.50 -0.82 -11.15
CA GLU A 227 -20.97 -0.39 -12.47
C GLU A 227 -19.96 0.46 -13.24
N GLN A 228 -19.03 1.14 -12.55
CA GLN A 228 -17.91 1.85 -13.17
C GLN A 228 -16.77 0.88 -13.50
N GLU A 229 -16.37 0.01 -12.56
CA GLU A 229 -15.33 -1.01 -12.77
C GLU A 229 -15.68 -1.95 -13.94
N ASP A 230 -16.96 -2.32 -14.10
CA ASP A 230 -17.49 -3.11 -15.21
C ASP A 230 -17.47 -2.33 -16.55
N ARG A 231 -17.80 -1.03 -16.55
CA ARG A 231 -17.72 -0.16 -17.74
C ARG A 231 -16.28 0.03 -18.22
N GLU A 232 -15.37 0.33 -17.31
CA GLU A 232 -13.95 0.43 -17.65
C GLU A 232 -13.38 -0.92 -18.12
N ALA A 233 -13.87 -2.06 -17.61
CA ALA A 233 -13.50 -3.38 -18.09
C ALA A 233 -14.02 -3.67 -19.52
N GLU A 234 -15.25 -3.24 -19.84
CA GLU A 234 -15.81 -3.24 -21.19
C GLU A 234 -14.98 -2.36 -22.14
N GLU A 235 -14.62 -1.14 -21.74
CA GLU A 235 -13.77 -0.23 -22.51
C GLU A 235 -12.37 -0.82 -22.76
N ARG A 236 -11.72 -1.38 -21.73
CA ARG A 236 -10.43 -2.09 -21.88
C ARG A 236 -10.55 -3.29 -22.85
N ARG A 237 -11.66 -4.04 -22.80
CA ARG A 237 -11.96 -5.16 -23.71
C ARG A 237 -12.17 -4.69 -25.16
N LEU A 238 -12.85 -3.56 -25.36
CA LEU A 238 -13.08 -2.96 -26.67
C LEU A 238 -11.78 -2.38 -27.24
N ALA A 239 -10.96 -1.70 -26.43
CA ALA A 239 -9.66 -1.19 -26.83
C ALA A 239 -8.71 -2.32 -27.29
N HIS A 240 -8.64 -3.43 -26.55
CA HIS A 240 -7.84 -4.59 -26.95
C HIS A 240 -8.33 -5.19 -28.29
N ARG A 241 -9.65 -5.33 -28.48
CA ARG A 241 -10.22 -5.80 -29.76
C ARG A 241 -9.94 -4.84 -30.92
N ALA A 242 -10.02 -3.53 -30.69
CA ALA A 242 -9.70 -2.52 -31.70
C ALA A 242 -8.21 -2.58 -32.10
N TRP A 243 -7.32 -2.76 -31.13
CA TRP A 243 -5.89 -2.92 -31.36
C TRP A 243 -5.55 -4.22 -32.10
N ASP A 244 -6.21 -5.33 -31.79
CA ASP A 244 -6.07 -6.58 -32.54
C ASP A 244 -6.56 -6.45 -33.99
N LEU A 245 -7.69 -5.77 -34.21
CA LEU A 245 -8.19 -5.47 -35.56
C LEU A 245 -7.24 -4.54 -36.32
N GLU A 246 -6.66 -3.52 -35.67
CA GLU A 246 -5.67 -2.65 -36.31
C GLU A 246 -4.37 -3.42 -36.65
N ARG A 247 -3.88 -4.25 -35.72
CA ARG A 247 -2.76 -5.17 -35.94
C ARG A 247 -3.02 -6.09 -37.13
N GLU A 248 -4.22 -6.66 -37.23
CA GLU A 248 -4.61 -7.54 -38.34
C GLU A 248 -4.74 -6.75 -39.67
N GLN A 249 -5.29 -5.53 -39.65
CA GLN A 249 -5.33 -4.65 -40.82
C GLN A 249 -3.92 -4.26 -41.30
N ARG A 250 -3.00 -3.93 -40.37
CA ARG A 250 -1.58 -3.67 -40.69
C ARG A 250 -0.91 -4.91 -41.30
N ALA A 251 -1.19 -6.11 -40.78
CA ALA A 251 -0.70 -7.37 -41.36
C ALA A 251 -1.28 -7.64 -42.76
N LYS A 252 -2.58 -7.42 -42.95
CA LYS A 252 -3.27 -7.55 -44.25
C LYS A 252 -2.73 -6.53 -45.27
N SER A 253 -2.51 -5.28 -44.87
CA SER A 253 -1.94 -4.22 -45.69
C SER A 253 -0.51 -4.55 -46.13
N ASN A 254 0.37 -4.95 -45.19
CA ASN A 254 1.73 -5.39 -45.51
C ASN A 254 1.75 -6.58 -46.50
N LYS A 255 0.83 -7.53 -46.36
CA LYS A 255 0.68 -8.68 -47.26
C LYS A 255 0.12 -8.29 -48.64
N ALA A 256 -0.84 -7.36 -48.69
CA ALA A 256 -1.45 -6.87 -49.92
C ALA A 256 -0.50 -5.97 -50.73
N ALA A 257 0.39 -5.22 -50.07
CA ALA A 257 1.44 -4.40 -50.69
C ALA A 257 2.57 -5.22 -51.35
N GLY A 258 2.44 -6.54 -51.47
CA GLY A 258 3.49 -7.44 -52.00
C GLY A 258 4.74 -7.53 -51.12
N GLY A 259 4.69 -6.96 -49.91
CA GLY A 259 5.83 -6.80 -49.02
C GLY A 259 6.25 -8.11 -48.37
N ALA A 260 7.09 -8.90 -49.06
CA ALA A 260 7.99 -9.84 -48.40
C ALA A 260 8.71 -9.07 -47.26
N PRO A 261 8.67 -9.57 -46.00
CA PRO A 261 8.79 -8.72 -44.82
C PRO A 261 10.11 -7.95 -44.82
N LEU A 262 10.00 -6.65 -45.12
CA LEU A 262 11.14 -5.75 -45.24
C LEU A 262 11.78 -5.64 -43.85
N ARG A 263 12.85 -6.40 -43.63
CA ARG A 263 13.56 -6.46 -42.34
C ARG A 263 14.07 -5.07 -42.01
N HIS A 264 13.28 -4.32 -41.23
CA HIS A 264 13.54 -2.93 -40.92
C HIS A 264 14.76 -2.82 -40.01
N THR A 265 15.95 -2.82 -40.62
CA THR A 265 17.21 -2.57 -39.91
C THR A 265 17.13 -1.17 -39.34
N GLY A 266 17.08 -1.07 -38.00
CA GLY A 266 17.02 0.20 -37.29
C GLY A 266 18.22 1.07 -37.65
N SER A 267 17.97 2.07 -38.48
CA SER A 267 18.95 3.10 -38.89
C SER A 267 18.47 4.47 -38.43
N LEU A 268 18.01 4.56 -37.18
CA LEU A 268 17.61 5.79 -36.50
C LEU A 268 18.77 6.36 -35.67
N ARG A 269 19.87 6.68 -36.36
CA ARG A 269 20.82 7.71 -35.96
C ARG A 269 21.58 8.22 -37.18
N ASN A 270 22.13 9.43 -37.06
CA ASN A 270 22.78 10.24 -38.10
C ASN A 270 21.79 10.94 -39.05
N GLN A 271 21.06 11.92 -38.48
CA GLN A 271 20.36 12.98 -39.22
C GLN A 271 21.27 14.20 -39.46
N THR A 272 22.57 13.94 -39.65
CA THR A 272 23.62 14.90 -39.98
C THR A 272 24.46 14.34 -41.14
N ASP A 273 25.29 15.16 -41.77
CA ASP A 273 26.26 14.80 -42.82
C ASP A 273 25.75 14.25 -44.16
N LYS A 274 24.47 14.49 -44.49
CA LYS A 274 24.02 14.52 -45.91
C LYS A 274 24.40 15.85 -46.61
N ARG A 275 25.69 16.24 -46.55
CA ARG A 275 26.20 17.46 -47.23
C ARG A 275 27.15 17.22 -48.40
N TRP A 276 27.41 15.96 -48.78
CA TRP A 276 28.23 15.63 -49.96
C TRP A 276 27.57 14.56 -50.84
N ARG A 277 27.86 14.63 -52.15
CA ARG A 277 27.28 13.83 -53.25
C ARG A 277 25.80 14.13 -53.59
N ARG A 278 25.55 15.32 -54.15
CA ARG A 278 24.44 15.55 -55.12
C ARG A 278 25.00 15.94 -56.50
N SER A 279 25.92 15.13 -57.02
CA SER A 279 26.47 15.26 -58.37
C SER A 279 25.61 14.46 -59.35
N GLN A 280 24.52 15.06 -59.84
CA GLN A 280 23.83 14.50 -61.01
C GLN A 280 24.64 14.84 -62.27
N PRO A 281 24.71 13.94 -63.28
CA PRO A 281 25.02 14.37 -64.63
C PRO A 281 23.88 15.26 -65.12
N MET A 282 24.21 16.46 -65.63
CA MET A 282 23.21 17.35 -66.21
C MET A 282 22.78 16.83 -67.57
N THR A 283 21.52 16.44 -67.70
CA THR A 283 20.85 16.27 -68.99
C THR A 283 20.39 17.64 -69.50
N SER A 284 21.32 18.41 -70.07
CA SER A 284 21.01 19.66 -70.76
C SER A 284 20.78 19.42 -72.25
N SER A 285 19.58 19.70 -72.73
CA SER A 285 19.26 19.80 -74.16
C SER A 285 19.73 21.13 -74.76
N ASN A 286 19.58 21.28 -76.08
CA ASN A 286 19.63 22.52 -76.87
C ASN A 286 21.00 23.05 -77.37
N SER A 287 21.56 22.39 -78.40
CA SER A 287 22.13 22.99 -79.63
C SER A 287 22.55 21.84 -80.56
N CYS A 288 22.23 21.76 -81.86
CA CYS A 288 21.60 22.68 -82.82
C CYS A 288 22.48 23.81 -83.37
N GLU A 289 23.59 23.42 -84.00
CA GLU A 289 24.34 24.09 -85.09
C GLU A 289 25.19 22.96 -85.73
N LEU A 290 25.20 22.65 -87.03
CA LEU A 290 24.96 23.36 -88.30
C LEU A 290 26.16 24.15 -88.87
N LEU A 291 27.28 23.45 -89.02
CA LEU A 291 28.28 23.64 -90.08
C LEU A 291 28.64 22.21 -90.56
N ASP A 292 28.61 21.80 -91.83
CA ASP A 292 28.78 22.47 -93.13
C ASP A 292 30.22 22.91 -93.45
N SER A 293 30.57 22.88 -94.74
CA SER A 293 31.90 22.75 -95.34
C SER A 293 32.58 21.39 -95.10
N GLY A 294 33.27 20.77 -96.08
CA GLY A 294 33.47 21.18 -97.47
C GLY A 294 33.48 20.00 -98.43
N SER A 295 32.51 19.99 -99.36
CA SER A 295 32.62 19.24 -100.61
C SER A 295 33.40 20.10 -101.60
N CYS A 296 34.56 19.62 -102.06
CA CYS A 296 35.29 20.19 -103.18
C CYS A 296 35.50 19.11 -104.24
N SER A 297 35.14 19.44 -105.48
CA SER A 297 35.08 18.52 -106.61
C SER A 297 35.98 18.99 -107.76
N SER A 298 36.03 18.21 -108.85
CA SER A 298 36.90 18.43 -110.02
C SER A 298 38.41 18.22 -109.76
N SER A 299 39.24 18.02 -110.78
CA SER A 299 38.98 18.13 -112.24
C SER A 299 39.45 16.91 -113.04
N LYS A 300 38.79 16.70 -114.19
CA LYS A 300 39.28 15.81 -115.27
C LYS A 300 40.24 16.59 -116.18
N THR A 301 41.27 15.94 -116.69
CA THR A 301 42.04 16.37 -117.87
C THR A 301 42.27 15.17 -118.80
N PRO A 302 42.04 15.28 -120.13
CA PRO A 302 42.29 14.19 -121.07
C PRO A 302 43.26 14.57 -122.22
N GLU A 303 44.52 14.10 -122.15
CA GLU A 303 45.57 14.23 -123.17
C GLU A 303 46.63 13.12 -122.92
N GLU A 304 47.42 12.64 -123.88
CA GLU A 304 47.15 12.46 -125.33
C GLU A 304 47.95 11.23 -125.83
N LYS A 305 47.95 10.93 -127.14
CA LYS A 305 48.59 9.73 -127.72
C LYS A 305 50.07 9.94 -128.03
N MET A 306 50.90 8.94 -127.75
CA MET A 306 52.06 8.61 -128.60
C MET A 306 52.32 7.09 -128.60
N PRO A 307 52.47 6.42 -129.76
CA PRO A 307 52.79 5.00 -129.84
C PRO A 307 54.29 4.75 -129.96
N SER A 308 54.79 3.71 -129.31
CA SER A 308 56.11 3.12 -129.59
C SER A 308 56.07 1.60 -129.40
N GLN A 309 55.90 0.87 -130.50
CA GLN A 309 55.97 -0.58 -130.53
C GLN A 309 57.44 -1.06 -130.60
N VAL A 310 57.66 -2.38 -130.61
CA VAL A 310 58.97 -3.04 -130.82
C VAL A 310 59.96 -3.00 -129.63
N PHE A 311 59.48 -2.71 -128.42
CA PHE A 311 60.12 -3.19 -127.17
C PHE A 311 59.16 -3.95 -126.21
N SER A 312 57.93 -4.19 -126.66
CA SER A 312 56.83 -4.84 -125.92
C SER A 312 57.26 -6.12 -125.21
N HIS A 313 57.68 -7.15 -125.95
CA HIS A 313 57.76 -8.50 -125.41
C HIS A 313 58.76 -8.69 -124.24
N LEU A 314 59.83 -7.87 -124.17
CA LEU A 314 60.80 -7.92 -123.07
C LEU A 314 60.40 -6.98 -121.91
N ALA A 315 59.75 -5.85 -122.21
CA ALA A 315 59.19 -4.94 -121.22
C ALA A 315 58.01 -5.58 -120.49
N GLU A 316 57.09 -6.23 -121.22
CA GLU A 316 55.96 -7.00 -120.70
C GLU A 316 56.43 -8.17 -119.83
N MET A 317 57.50 -8.88 -120.21
CA MET A 317 58.04 -9.96 -119.38
C MET A 317 58.66 -9.43 -118.07
N LYS A 318 59.39 -8.30 -118.12
CA LYS A 318 59.84 -7.60 -116.90
C LYS A 318 58.66 -7.12 -116.05
N GLN A 319 57.67 -6.46 -116.67
CA GLN A 319 56.50 -5.91 -115.99
C GLN A 319 55.62 -7.02 -115.39
N CYS A 320 55.56 -8.20 -116.01
CA CYS A 320 54.86 -9.36 -115.47
C CYS A 320 55.63 -9.96 -114.27
N LEU A 321 56.95 -10.10 -114.35
CA LEU A 321 57.81 -10.49 -113.22
C LEU A 321 57.75 -9.48 -112.07
N GLU A 322 57.73 -8.19 -112.38
CA GLU A 322 57.65 -7.11 -111.41
C GLU A 322 56.25 -7.01 -110.79
N GLN A 323 55.17 -7.18 -111.57
CA GLN A 323 53.82 -7.35 -111.01
C GLN A 323 53.69 -8.62 -110.17
N ALA A 324 54.30 -9.74 -110.56
CA ALA A 324 54.31 -10.97 -109.76
C ALA A 324 55.04 -10.76 -108.43
N SER A 325 56.21 -10.08 -108.46
CA SER A 325 56.97 -9.67 -107.28
C SER A 325 56.18 -8.68 -106.41
N GLN A 326 55.53 -7.67 -106.99
CA GLN A 326 54.66 -6.74 -106.27
C GLN A 326 53.43 -7.43 -105.67
N ARG A 327 52.83 -8.41 -106.36
CA ARG A 327 51.73 -9.23 -105.83
C ARG A 327 52.19 -10.13 -104.68
N GLN A 328 53.38 -10.75 -104.78
CA GLN A 328 54.00 -11.47 -103.66
C GLN A 328 54.30 -10.53 -102.48
N LEU A 329 54.80 -9.32 -102.73
CA LEU A 329 55.09 -8.32 -101.71
C LEU A 329 53.80 -7.78 -101.06
N GLN A 330 52.73 -7.59 -101.82
CA GLN A 330 51.41 -7.21 -101.29
C GLN A 330 50.78 -8.34 -100.49
N HIS A 331 50.82 -9.59 -100.97
CA HIS A 331 50.35 -10.76 -100.22
C HIS A 331 51.17 -10.97 -98.93
N SER A 332 52.49 -10.75 -98.97
CA SER A 332 53.37 -10.79 -97.80
C SER A 332 53.02 -9.68 -96.79
N LYS A 333 52.84 -8.44 -97.25
CA LYS A 333 52.38 -7.31 -96.41
C LYS A 333 50.98 -7.52 -95.84
N GLN A 334 50.07 -8.12 -96.60
CA GLN A 334 48.72 -8.47 -96.12
C GLN A 334 48.81 -9.55 -95.04
N LYS A 335 49.55 -10.63 -95.29
CA LYS A 335 49.75 -11.72 -94.30
C LYS A 335 50.47 -11.24 -93.03
N LEU A 336 51.36 -10.26 -93.15
CA LEU A 336 51.97 -9.59 -92.00
C LEU A 336 50.95 -8.78 -91.18
N ARG A 337 50.03 -8.06 -91.84
CA ARG A 337 48.91 -7.35 -91.17
C ARG A 337 47.91 -8.30 -90.53
N GLU A 338 47.62 -9.42 -91.16
CA GLU A 338 46.76 -10.49 -90.62
C GLU A 338 47.39 -11.05 -89.34
N LEU A 339 48.67 -11.42 -89.36
CA LEU A 339 49.41 -11.86 -88.17
C LEU A 339 49.50 -10.78 -87.07
N GLN A 340 49.63 -9.50 -87.43
CA GLN A 340 49.58 -8.39 -86.48
C GLN A 340 48.19 -8.25 -85.83
N HIS A 341 47.12 -8.39 -86.62
CA HIS A 341 45.75 -8.36 -86.10
C HIS A 341 45.46 -9.55 -85.17
N GLU A 342 45.85 -10.77 -85.57
CA GLU A 342 45.75 -11.97 -84.71
C GLU A 342 46.53 -11.77 -83.39
N GLN A 343 47.72 -11.17 -83.44
CA GLN A 343 48.52 -10.88 -82.26
C GLN A 343 47.87 -9.82 -81.35
N GLU A 344 47.28 -8.76 -81.92
CA GLU A 344 46.50 -7.77 -81.17
C GLU A 344 45.23 -8.37 -80.57
N GLU A 345 44.49 -9.20 -81.30
CA GLU A 345 43.30 -9.88 -80.80
C GLU A 345 43.64 -10.85 -79.66
N LEU A 346 44.74 -11.59 -79.76
CA LEU A 346 45.23 -12.44 -78.68
C LEU A 346 45.60 -11.62 -77.43
N GLN A 347 46.19 -10.43 -77.61
CA GLN A 347 46.46 -9.51 -76.49
C GLN A 347 45.17 -8.95 -75.87
N ARG A 348 44.19 -8.54 -76.69
CA ARG A 348 42.87 -8.07 -76.24
C ARG A 348 42.11 -9.17 -75.51
N GLN A 349 42.16 -10.43 -75.98
CA GLN A 349 41.57 -11.59 -75.30
C GLN A 349 42.23 -11.82 -73.93
N ARG A 350 43.57 -11.87 -73.87
CA ARG A 350 44.32 -12.00 -72.60
C ARG A 350 44.01 -10.87 -71.61
N HIS A 351 43.87 -9.63 -72.10
CA HIS A 351 43.46 -8.49 -71.27
C HIS A 351 42.03 -8.67 -70.72
N MET A 352 41.08 -9.07 -71.57
CA MET A 352 39.70 -9.35 -71.17
C MET A 352 39.59 -10.53 -70.18
N GLU A 353 40.42 -11.56 -70.31
CA GLU A 353 40.50 -12.66 -69.35
C GLU A 353 41.10 -12.24 -68.01
N MET A 354 42.17 -11.44 -68.04
CA MET A 354 42.79 -10.85 -66.85
C MET A 354 41.81 -9.92 -66.11
N GLU A 355 41.06 -9.08 -66.83
CA GLU A 355 39.95 -8.29 -66.27
C GLU A 355 38.85 -9.18 -65.66
N ARG A 356 38.41 -10.23 -66.36
CA ARG A 356 37.39 -11.16 -65.85
C ARG A 356 37.87 -11.87 -64.57
N ALA A 357 39.14 -12.27 -64.51
CA ALA A 357 39.75 -12.84 -63.32
C ALA A 357 39.81 -11.84 -62.15
N TYR A 358 40.21 -10.60 -62.43
CA TYR A 358 40.27 -9.52 -61.43
C TYR A 358 38.87 -9.15 -60.89
N ARG A 359 37.85 -9.08 -61.77
CA ARG A 359 36.44 -8.87 -61.38
C ARG A 359 35.93 -9.99 -60.45
N ARG A 360 36.21 -11.26 -60.77
CA ARG A 360 35.88 -12.41 -59.88
C ARG A 360 36.57 -12.29 -58.52
N GLN A 361 37.86 -11.96 -58.48
CA GLN A 361 38.57 -11.73 -57.21
C GLN A 361 37.98 -10.58 -56.39
N LEU A 362 37.47 -9.53 -57.04
CA LEU A 362 36.75 -8.45 -56.37
C LEU A 362 35.38 -8.91 -55.84
N GLU A 363 34.59 -9.62 -56.63
CA GLU A 363 33.31 -10.20 -56.23
C GLU A 363 33.45 -11.13 -55.02
N ASP A 364 34.45 -12.02 -55.03
CA ASP A 364 34.69 -12.94 -53.90
C ASP A 364 35.19 -12.21 -52.65
N ARG A 365 36.01 -11.15 -52.79
CA ARG A 365 36.38 -10.27 -51.67
C ARG A 365 35.20 -9.45 -51.13
N ILE A 366 34.20 -9.15 -51.96
CA ILE A 366 32.94 -8.53 -51.52
C ILE A 366 32.11 -9.57 -50.74
N ARG A 367 31.86 -10.75 -51.31
CA ARG A 367 31.15 -11.87 -50.66
C ARG A 367 31.75 -12.23 -49.30
N GLN A 368 33.08 -12.30 -49.19
CA GLN A 368 33.78 -12.54 -47.92
C GLN A 368 33.49 -11.45 -46.88
N LYS A 369 33.51 -10.17 -47.28
CA LYS A 369 33.18 -9.04 -46.38
C LYS A 369 31.71 -9.04 -45.98
N GLU A 370 30.80 -9.37 -46.90
CA GLU A 370 29.37 -9.49 -46.63
C GLU A 370 29.06 -10.64 -45.66
N ALA A 371 29.71 -11.80 -45.83
CA ALA A 371 29.61 -12.93 -44.92
C ALA A 371 30.08 -12.56 -43.49
N LEU A 372 31.27 -11.95 -43.36
CA LEU A 372 31.80 -11.49 -42.07
C LEU A 372 30.92 -10.40 -41.43
N PHE A 373 30.30 -9.52 -42.23
CA PHE A 373 29.36 -8.53 -41.72
C PHE A 373 28.03 -9.18 -41.26
N ALA A 374 27.53 -10.17 -42.00
CA ALA A 374 26.34 -10.93 -41.63
C ALA A 374 26.57 -11.75 -40.36
N GLU A 375 27.74 -12.34 -40.18
CA GLU A 375 28.15 -13.04 -38.96
C GLU A 375 28.24 -12.09 -37.76
N ARG A 376 28.97 -10.98 -37.88
CA ARG A 376 29.02 -9.91 -36.85
C ARG A 376 27.67 -9.25 -36.58
N LYS A 377 26.68 -9.43 -37.45
CA LYS A 377 25.29 -9.01 -37.25
C LYS A 377 24.48 -10.08 -36.51
N ARG A 378 24.72 -11.36 -36.77
CA ARG A 378 24.15 -12.51 -36.02
C ARG A 378 24.67 -12.55 -34.57
N GLN A 379 25.97 -12.37 -34.36
CA GLN A 379 26.60 -12.26 -33.04
C GLN A 379 25.93 -11.15 -32.21
N ARG A 380 25.89 -9.92 -32.73
CA ARG A 380 25.23 -8.78 -32.07
C ARG A 380 23.70 -8.86 -31.96
N SER A 381 23.03 -9.82 -32.61
CA SER A 381 21.63 -10.15 -32.29
C SER A 381 21.54 -11.20 -31.18
N ALA A 382 22.39 -12.24 -31.19
CA ALA A 382 22.42 -13.27 -30.16
C ALA A 382 22.87 -12.71 -28.79
N GLU A 383 23.84 -11.78 -28.78
CA GLU A 383 24.24 -11.02 -27.58
C GLU A 383 23.05 -10.26 -26.98
N LYS A 384 22.28 -9.55 -27.82
CA LYS A 384 21.09 -8.81 -27.38
C LYS A 384 19.96 -9.72 -26.90
N GLU A 385 19.75 -10.85 -27.58
CA GLU A 385 18.79 -11.87 -27.19
C GLU A 385 19.17 -12.50 -25.84
N SER A 386 20.46 -12.76 -25.61
CA SER A 386 20.97 -13.24 -24.32
C SER A 386 20.80 -12.20 -23.20
N VAL A 387 21.06 -10.91 -23.45
CA VAL A 387 20.84 -9.83 -22.47
C VAL A 387 19.35 -9.65 -22.15
N LEU A 388 18.48 -9.66 -23.17
CA LEU A 388 17.03 -9.61 -22.97
C LEU A 388 16.50 -10.82 -22.20
N ARG A 389 17.07 -12.00 -22.45
CA ARG A 389 16.72 -13.23 -21.73
C ARG A 389 17.11 -13.16 -20.25
N LYS A 390 18.36 -12.77 -19.94
CA LYS A 390 18.80 -12.56 -18.54
C LYS A 390 17.94 -11.52 -17.82
N SER A 391 17.65 -10.39 -18.48
CA SER A 391 16.78 -9.36 -17.92
C SER A 391 15.33 -9.82 -17.70
N ALA A 392 14.87 -10.87 -18.38
CA ALA A 392 13.57 -11.50 -18.12
C ALA A 392 13.66 -12.52 -16.96
N GLU A 393 14.72 -13.31 -16.92
CA GLU A 393 15.02 -14.27 -15.84
C GLU A 393 15.18 -13.53 -14.48
N GLU A 394 15.92 -12.41 -14.46
CA GLU A 394 16.05 -11.50 -13.30
C GLU A 394 14.72 -10.83 -12.88
N LEU A 395 13.78 -10.62 -13.81
CA LEU A 395 12.46 -10.06 -13.52
C LEU A 395 11.52 -11.12 -12.95
N GLU A 396 11.61 -12.35 -13.45
CA GLU A 396 10.86 -13.49 -12.93
C GLU A 396 11.28 -13.83 -11.49
N GLU A 397 12.58 -13.87 -11.21
CA GLU A 397 13.14 -14.03 -9.86
C GLU A 397 12.63 -12.96 -8.88
N LYS A 398 12.63 -11.67 -9.27
CA LYS A 398 12.08 -10.58 -8.46
C LYS A 398 10.58 -10.72 -8.21
N LEU A 399 9.81 -11.19 -9.20
CA LEU A 399 8.39 -11.49 -9.03
C LEU A 399 8.15 -12.71 -8.12
N GLU A 400 9.05 -13.69 -8.09
CA GLU A 400 9.00 -14.81 -7.16
C GLU A 400 9.31 -14.35 -5.72
N GLN A 401 10.30 -13.49 -5.52
CA GLN A 401 10.60 -12.90 -4.21
C GLN A 401 9.42 -12.09 -3.67
N VAL A 402 8.79 -11.23 -4.50
CA VAL A 402 7.59 -10.49 -4.09
C VAL A 402 6.44 -11.43 -3.70
N ARG A 403 6.25 -12.55 -4.42
CA ARG A 403 5.27 -13.59 -4.05
C ARG A 403 5.63 -14.32 -2.75
N LEU A 404 6.92 -14.47 -2.42
CA LEU A 404 7.37 -15.07 -1.17
C LEU A 404 7.08 -14.13 0.01
N ASN A 405 7.54 -12.88 -0.08
CA ASN A 405 7.28 -11.84 0.94
C ASN A 405 5.77 -11.69 1.22
N GLN A 406 4.93 -11.71 0.18
CA GLN A 406 3.46 -11.66 0.35
C GLN A 406 2.93 -12.85 1.17
N ARG A 407 3.39 -14.09 0.91
CA ARG A 407 2.98 -15.28 1.69
C ARG A 407 3.45 -15.19 3.15
N GLU A 408 4.62 -14.60 3.39
CA GLU A 408 5.14 -14.40 4.75
C GLU A 408 4.31 -13.37 5.52
N MET A 409 3.91 -12.27 4.89
CA MET A 409 2.96 -11.31 5.48
C MET A 409 1.58 -11.95 5.74
N ASP A 410 1.04 -12.70 4.80
CA ASP A 410 -0.26 -13.38 4.96
C ASP A 410 -0.21 -14.40 6.11
N SER A 411 0.87 -15.17 6.21
CA SER A 411 1.14 -16.10 7.32
C SER A 411 1.26 -15.38 8.67
N ALA A 412 1.96 -14.24 8.72
CA ALA A 412 2.07 -13.42 9.93
C ALA A 412 0.72 -12.83 10.38
N LEU A 413 -0.13 -12.43 9.43
CA LEU A 413 -1.49 -11.97 9.70
C LEU A 413 -2.40 -13.09 10.23
N ASP A 414 -2.27 -14.31 9.71
CA ASP A 414 -3.03 -15.47 10.23
C ASP A 414 -2.56 -15.92 11.61
N MET A 415 -1.24 -15.94 11.89
CA MET A 415 -0.73 -16.14 13.25
C MET A 415 -1.21 -15.06 14.24
N TRP A 416 -1.35 -13.80 13.79
CA TRP A 416 -1.88 -12.73 14.62
C TRP A 416 -3.39 -12.92 14.89
N ARG A 417 -4.18 -13.31 13.87
CA ARG A 417 -5.61 -13.63 14.01
C ARG A 417 -5.84 -14.76 15.01
N GLU A 418 -5.03 -15.83 14.96
CA GLU A 418 -5.09 -16.96 15.89
C GLU A 418 -4.83 -16.50 17.34
N ARG A 419 -3.75 -15.75 17.59
CA ARG A 419 -3.45 -15.18 18.92
C ARG A 419 -4.56 -14.27 19.44
N VAL A 420 -5.18 -13.45 18.58
CA VAL A 420 -6.32 -12.59 18.96
C VAL A 420 -7.54 -13.44 19.34
N ALA A 421 -7.80 -14.54 18.64
CA ALA A 421 -8.85 -15.49 19.02
C ALA A 421 -8.57 -16.14 20.38
N ASP A 422 -7.35 -16.62 20.63
CA ASP A 422 -6.94 -17.19 21.93
C ASP A 422 -7.14 -16.22 23.09
N TYR A 423 -6.70 -14.96 22.93
CA TYR A 423 -6.93 -13.92 23.94
C TYR A 423 -8.42 -13.65 24.18
N GLN A 424 -9.24 -13.69 23.12
CA GLN A 424 -10.69 -13.52 23.22
C GLN A 424 -11.35 -14.72 23.91
N GLU A 425 -10.95 -15.96 23.63
CA GLU A 425 -11.43 -17.15 24.33
C GLU A 425 -11.01 -17.15 25.80
N ALA A 426 -9.76 -16.80 26.12
CA ALA A 426 -9.26 -16.68 27.49
C ALA A 426 -9.94 -15.54 28.28
N ALA A 427 -10.33 -14.44 27.62
CA ALA A 427 -11.15 -13.40 28.23
C ALA A 427 -12.58 -13.90 28.50
N ASN A 428 -13.21 -14.56 27.53
CA ASN A 428 -14.54 -15.16 27.66
C ASN A 428 -14.60 -16.24 28.75
N LEU A 429 -13.56 -17.06 28.90
CA LEU A 429 -13.46 -18.08 29.94
C LEU A 429 -13.41 -17.45 31.34
N ARG A 430 -12.54 -16.44 31.54
CA ARG A 430 -12.46 -15.68 32.81
C ARG A 430 -13.76 -14.94 33.14
N ALA A 431 -14.48 -14.43 32.14
CA ALA A 431 -15.81 -13.84 32.34
C ALA A 431 -16.85 -14.89 32.79
N ARG A 432 -16.85 -16.09 32.21
CA ARG A 432 -17.73 -17.21 32.60
C ARG A 432 -17.43 -17.67 34.04
N GLN A 433 -16.16 -17.81 34.41
CA GLN A 433 -15.73 -18.19 35.76
C GLN A 433 -16.23 -17.19 36.80
N ARG A 434 -15.98 -15.89 36.61
CA ARG A 434 -16.48 -14.82 37.50
C ARG A 434 -18.01 -14.81 37.62
N ALA A 435 -18.72 -15.10 36.52
CA ALA A 435 -20.18 -15.20 36.55
C ALA A 435 -20.68 -16.42 37.33
N GLN A 436 -19.95 -17.55 37.31
CA GLN A 436 -20.24 -18.74 38.11
C GLN A 436 -19.95 -18.48 39.60
N GLU A 437 -18.79 -17.90 39.93
CA GLU A 437 -18.40 -17.51 41.29
C GLU A 437 -19.42 -16.55 41.93
N ALA A 438 -19.82 -15.50 41.20
CA ALA A 438 -20.83 -14.55 41.66
C ALA A 438 -22.22 -15.19 41.86
N LEU A 439 -22.56 -16.21 41.06
CA LEU A 439 -23.80 -16.98 41.20
C LEU A 439 -23.75 -17.93 42.41
N GLU A 440 -22.61 -18.56 42.68
CA GLU A 440 -22.40 -19.35 43.91
C GLU A 440 -22.40 -18.49 45.16
N PHE A 441 -21.72 -17.35 45.15
CA PHE A 441 -21.72 -16.39 46.27
C PHE A 441 -23.15 -15.94 46.60
N LYS A 442 -23.96 -15.61 45.59
CA LYS A 442 -25.40 -15.30 45.76
C LYS A 442 -26.21 -16.49 46.29
N LYS A 443 -25.92 -17.74 45.89
CA LYS A 443 -26.53 -18.94 46.49
C LYS A 443 -26.20 -19.07 47.97
N ARG A 444 -24.92 -18.89 48.35
CA ARG A 444 -24.45 -19.00 49.75
C ARG A 444 -25.10 -17.92 50.63
N ILE A 445 -25.21 -16.67 50.15
CA ILE A 445 -25.95 -15.59 50.82
C ILE A 445 -27.43 -15.97 51.01
N ALA A 446 -28.12 -16.40 49.95
CA ALA A 446 -29.54 -16.75 50.03
C ALA A 446 -29.82 -17.96 50.94
N GLN A 447 -28.87 -18.91 51.03
CA GLN A 447 -28.92 -20.01 52.00
C GLN A 447 -28.73 -19.50 53.44
N HIS A 448 -27.74 -18.63 53.68
CA HIS A 448 -27.50 -18.06 55.00
C HIS A 448 -28.68 -17.19 55.48
N GLU A 449 -29.23 -16.33 54.63
CA GLU A 449 -30.40 -15.52 54.93
C GLU A 449 -31.63 -16.40 55.26
N ARG A 450 -31.83 -17.51 54.55
CA ARG A 450 -32.89 -18.48 54.87
C ARG A 450 -32.69 -19.09 56.26
N LEU A 451 -31.47 -19.44 56.65
CA LEU A 451 -31.15 -19.96 57.98
C LEU A 451 -31.36 -18.90 59.08
N LEU A 452 -30.97 -17.65 58.84
CA LEU A 452 -31.24 -16.54 59.77
C LEU A 452 -32.74 -16.35 60.00
N ARG A 453 -33.54 -16.29 58.93
CA ARG A 453 -35.02 -16.18 59.02
C ARG A 453 -35.65 -17.38 59.74
N GLN A 454 -35.08 -18.58 59.60
CA GLN A 454 -35.54 -19.77 60.35
C GLN A 454 -35.21 -19.67 61.85
N ALA A 455 -33.99 -19.26 62.20
CA ALA A 455 -33.60 -19.05 63.59
C ALA A 455 -34.37 -17.89 64.26
N GLU A 456 -34.64 -16.81 63.52
CA GLU A 456 -35.49 -15.70 63.97
C GLU A 456 -36.94 -16.16 64.18
N HIS A 457 -37.50 -16.97 63.28
CA HIS A 457 -38.83 -17.55 63.45
C HIS A 457 -38.89 -18.44 64.71
N GLN A 458 -37.89 -19.29 64.95
CA GLN A 458 -37.78 -20.10 66.17
C GLN A 458 -37.72 -19.24 67.44
N ARG A 459 -36.92 -18.17 67.46
CA ARG A 459 -36.86 -17.21 68.59
C ARG A 459 -38.21 -16.53 68.83
N ASN A 460 -38.92 -16.16 67.76
CA ASN A 460 -40.26 -15.55 67.85
C ASN A 460 -41.30 -16.55 68.39
N MET A 461 -41.28 -17.81 67.95
CA MET A 461 -42.12 -18.87 68.52
C MET A 461 -41.84 -19.05 70.02
N HIS A 462 -40.56 -19.16 70.41
CA HIS A 462 -40.22 -19.35 71.82
C HIS A 462 -40.57 -18.13 72.70
N ARG A 463 -40.49 -16.90 72.16
CA ARG A 463 -41.00 -15.72 72.88
C ARG A 463 -42.52 -15.81 73.11
N VAL A 464 -43.29 -16.28 72.13
CA VAL A 464 -44.74 -16.49 72.30
C VAL A 464 -45.02 -17.58 73.35
N GLU A 465 -44.30 -18.69 73.34
CA GLU A 465 -44.38 -19.74 74.36
C GLU A 465 -44.10 -19.20 75.78
N MET A 466 -43.09 -18.33 75.93
CA MET A 466 -42.78 -17.65 77.19
C MET A 466 -43.89 -16.66 77.59
N GLU A 467 -44.38 -15.84 76.67
CA GLU A 467 -45.48 -14.90 76.92
C GLU A 467 -46.77 -15.63 77.35
N GLU A 468 -47.09 -16.76 76.73
CA GLU A 468 -48.23 -17.60 77.11
C GLU A 468 -48.02 -18.28 78.47
N SER A 469 -46.81 -18.76 78.75
CA SER A 469 -46.44 -19.32 80.06
C SER A 469 -46.60 -18.29 81.19
N ILE A 470 -46.15 -17.05 80.97
CA ILE A 470 -46.29 -15.94 81.93
C ILE A 470 -47.77 -15.56 82.11
N ARG A 471 -48.57 -15.52 81.03
CA ARG A 471 -50.03 -15.29 81.10
C ARG A 471 -50.73 -16.39 81.91
N LEU A 472 -50.34 -17.65 81.73
CA LEU A 472 -50.89 -18.79 82.46
C LEU A 472 -50.49 -18.76 83.95
N GLN A 473 -49.24 -18.44 84.28
CA GLN A 473 -48.80 -18.23 85.67
C GLN A 473 -49.60 -17.11 86.34
N SER A 474 -49.71 -15.94 85.71
CA SER A 474 -50.50 -14.82 86.23
C SER A 474 -52.01 -15.13 86.33
N MET A 475 -52.52 -16.10 85.56
CA MET A 475 -53.88 -16.60 85.72
C MET A 475 -54.00 -17.53 86.93
N MET A 476 -53.04 -18.45 87.14
CA MET A 476 -52.99 -19.32 88.31
C MET A 476 -52.82 -18.54 89.62
N GLU A 477 -51.99 -17.50 89.63
CA GLU A 477 -51.81 -16.60 90.78
C GLU A 477 -53.11 -15.88 91.12
N ARG A 478 -53.81 -15.32 90.11
CA ARG A 478 -55.14 -14.70 90.29
C ARG A 478 -56.24 -15.69 90.69
N LEU A 479 -56.05 -17.00 90.48
CA LEU A 479 -56.92 -18.04 91.01
C LEU A 479 -56.58 -18.37 92.47
N ARG A 480 -55.29 -18.51 92.82
CA ARG A 480 -54.83 -18.67 94.21
C ARG A 480 -55.27 -17.52 95.09
N GLU A 481 -55.03 -16.27 94.67
CA GLU A 481 -55.53 -15.08 95.37
C GLU A 481 -57.03 -15.12 95.64
N LYS A 482 -57.83 -15.62 94.70
CA LYS A 482 -59.29 -15.76 94.87
C LYS A 482 -59.65 -16.88 95.83
N GLU A 483 -58.91 -17.99 95.81
CA GLU A 483 -59.07 -19.05 96.80
C GLU A 483 -58.70 -18.56 98.21
N ASP A 484 -57.57 -17.87 98.37
CA ASP A 484 -57.13 -17.30 99.64
C ASP A 484 -58.08 -16.23 100.16
N LYS A 485 -58.58 -15.33 99.30
CA LYS A 485 -59.64 -14.37 99.67
C LYS A 485 -60.94 -15.06 100.04
N SER A 486 -61.29 -16.18 99.40
CA SER A 486 -62.45 -17.01 99.77
C SER A 486 -62.25 -17.72 101.11
N ARG A 487 -61.05 -18.25 101.37
CA ARG A 487 -60.65 -18.88 102.65
C ARG A 487 -60.67 -17.87 103.80
N LEU A 488 -60.10 -16.69 103.62
CA LEU A 488 -60.16 -15.59 104.59
C LEU A 488 -61.61 -15.20 104.87
N HIS A 489 -62.42 -15.01 103.82
CA HIS A 489 -63.84 -14.66 104.00
C HIS A 489 -64.67 -15.78 104.67
N ALA A 490 -64.27 -17.04 104.50
CA ALA A 490 -64.85 -18.16 105.25
C ALA A 490 -64.40 -18.16 106.73
N GLN A 491 -63.16 -17.79 107.03
CA GLN A 491 -62.66 -17.60 108.40
C GLN A 491 -63.35 -16.41 109.10
N GLU A 492 -63.50 -15.27 108.43
CA GLU A 492 -64.27 -14.11 108.91
C GLU A 492 -65.71 -14.52 109.25
N LYS A 493 -66.37 -15.26 108.36
CA LYS A 493 -67.72 -15.81 108.59
C LYS A 493 -67.76 -16.76 109.78
N GLN A 494 -66.76 -17.63 109.95
CA GLN A 494 -66.70 -18.55 111.09
C GLN A 494 -66.50 -17.78 112.41
N LEU A 495 -65.60 -16.81 112.44
CA LEU A 495 -65.37 -15.93 113.60
C LEU A 495 -66.63 -15.12 113.95
N PHE A 496 -67.37 -14.61 112.96
CA PHE A 496 -68.65 -13.93 113.17
C PHE A 496 -69.72 -14.89 113.72
N ILE A 497 -69.83 -16.11 113.18
CA ILE A 497 -70.73 -17.15 113.69
C ILE A 497 -70.41 -17.49 115.15
N ASP A 498 -69.13 -17.64 115.49
CA ASP A 498 -68.70 -17.97 116.85
C ASP A 498 -68.81 -16.79 117.82
N GLN A 499 -68.64 -15.55 117.35
CA GLN A 499 -68.97 -14.34 118.13
C GLN A 499 -70.47 -14.26 118.44
N VAL A 500 -71.33 -14.53 117.45
CA VAL A 500 -72.79 -14.59 117.67
C VAL A 500 -73.17 -15.73 118.61
N ARG A 501 -72.55 -16.91 118.49
CA ARG A 501 -72.73 -18.03 119.43
C ARG A 501 -72.29 -17.69 120.85
N TRP A 502 -71.21 -16.92 121.03
CA TRP A 502 -70.73 -16.47 122.34
C TRP A 502 -71.67 -15.43 122.98
N LEU A 503 -72.27 -14.55 122.18
CA LEU A 503 -73.25 -13.56 122.65
C LEU A 503 -74.64 -14.16 122.95
N ALA A 504 -75.04 -15.22 122.24
CA ALA A 504 -76.35 -15.87 122.40
C ALA A 504 -76.74 -16.25 123.86
N PRO A 505 -75.89 -16.91 124.68
CA PRO A 505 -76.22 -17.23 126.07
C PRO A 505 -76.33 -15.99 126.98
N HIS A 506 -75.74 -14.86 126.60
CA HIS A 506 -75.92 -13.59 127.33
C HIS A 506 -77.26 -12.93 126.99
N GLY A 507 -77.69 -12.94 125.72
CA GLY A 507 -79.03 -12.49 125.32
C GLY A 507 -80.16 -13.26 126.03
N LEU A 508 -79.98 -14.58 126.22
CA LEU A 508 -80.92 -15.44 126.95
C LEU A 508 -80.97 -15.20 128.47
N ARG A 509 -80.00 -14.49 129.07
CA ARG A 509 -80.12 -14.03 130.47
C ARG A 509 -80.92 -12.75 130.60
N VAL A 510 -80.70 -11.77 129.71
CA VAL A 510 -81.46 -10.51 129.72
C VAL A 510 -82.95 -10.77 129.49
N ALA A 511 -83.29 -11.75 128.65
CA ALA A 511 -84.66 -12.21 128.43
C ALA A 511 -85.25 -13.12 129.55
N ALA A 512 -84.54 -13.29 130.67
CA ALA A 512 -85.00 -14.03 131.86
C ALA A 512 -85.05 -13.17 133.13
N GLU A 513 -84.68 -11.89 133.03
CA GLU A 513 -84.75 -10.87 134.08
C GLU A 513 -85.73 -9.73 133.69
N SER A 514 -86.73 -10.06 132.86
CA SER A 514 -87.84 -9.21 132.40
C SER A 514 -89.11 -10.04 132.23
#